data_AF-A0A821QLH1-F1
#
_entry.id   AF-A0A821QLH1-F1
#
_cell.length_a   1.000
_cell.length_b   1.000
_cell.length_c   1.000
_cell.angle_alpha   90.00
_cell.angle_beta   90.00
_cell.angle_gamma   90.00
#
_symmetry.space_group_name_H-M   'P 1'
#
loop_
_entity.id
_entity.type
_entity.pdbx_description
1 polymer ?
#
loop_
_entity_poly.entity_id
_entity_poly.type
_entity_poly.pdbx_seq_one_letter_code
_entity_poly.pdbx_strand_id
1 'polypeptide(L)'
;MGMYTKECDTIGDVPHTLCNCSRHIQRRRSQRARLQERVVFKSGDLNIDNSGETKFRLFNDIVKVFLEARWRWTILYCVIACVLTWFVFAAIWWMILYLHGDLESNHLPHASNLTEWRPCVREIYNFTSIFLFSIEVQTSIGYGSRAITLECPEAMFTMCIESITGKIIQSLIIGIVFAKLTKPKKSRADSDVFKIRYH
;
A
#
# COMPACT_ATOMS: atom_id res chain seq x y z
N MET A 1 15.46 2.41 53.59
CA MET A 1 16.26 2.59 54.82
C MET A 1 17.18 1.39 54.95
N GLY A 2 18.50 1.57 54.90
CA GLY A 2 19.49 0.56 55.33
C GLY A 2 20.08 -0.37 54.27
N MET A 3 21.07 0.11 53.52
CA MET A 3 22.16 -0.74 53.01
C MET A 3 23.11 -1.02 54.19
N TYR A 4 23.46 -2.27 54.46
CA TYR A 4 24.70 -2.63 55.16
C TYR A 4 25.10 -4.06 54.76
N THR A 5 25.97 -4.16 53.76
CA THR A 5 26.83 -5.33 53.59
C THR A 5 27.96 -5.22 54.60
N LYS A 6 28.03 -6.16 55.54
CA LYS A 6 29.13 -6.31 56.50
C LYS A 6 30.24 -7.20 55.95
N GLU A 7 31.45 -6.82 56.36
CA GLU A 7 32.71 -7.55 56.46
C GLU A 7 33.18 -8.45 55.29
N CYS A 8 34.24 -7.99 54.61
CA CYS A 8 35.36 -8.88 54.29
C CYS A 8 36.45 -8.62 55.33
N ASP A 9 36.69 -9.64 56.16
CA ASP A 9 37.70 -9.63 57.20
C ASP A 9 39.06 -10.08 56.65
N THR A 10 40.08 -9.65 57.38
CA THR A 10 41.45 -10.18 57.47
C THR A 10 42.54 -9.83 56.42
N ILE A 11 43.53 -9.11 56.98
CA ILE A 11 44.98 -9.41 57.02
C ILE A 11 45.80 -9.02 55.77
N GLY A 12 46.69 -8.05 55.98
CA GLY A 12 47.88 -7.79 55.16
C GLY A 12 47.99 -6.32 54.73
N ASP A 13 49.01 -5.63 55.22
CA ASP A 13 49.37 -4.28 54.81
C ASP A 13 49.50 -4.15 53.29
N VAL A 14 48.59 -3.41 52.65
CA VAL A 14 48.66 -3.09 51.21
C VAL A 14 48.88 -1.58 51.05
N PRO A 15 49.94 -1.14 50.33
CA PRO A 15 50.22 0.28 50.16
C PRO A 15 49.15 0.97 49.31
N HIS A 16 48.81 2.20 49.69
CA HIS A 16 47.78 3.09 49.12
C HIS A 16 47.90 3.40 47.60
N THR A 17 48.83 2.80 46.88
CA THR A 17 49.10 3.05 45.45
C THR A 17 48.32 2.14 44.49
N LEU A 18 47.79 0.99 44.92
CA LEU A 18 47.03 0.09 44.03
C LEU A 18 45.55 0.48 43.85
N CYS A 19 44.98 1.29 44.75
CA CYS A 19 43.59 1.76 44.65
C CYS A 19 43.40 2.87 43.58
N ASN A 20 44.49 3.38 42.99
CA ASN A 20 44.43 4.40 41.94
C ASN A 20 44.53 3.85 40.51
N CYS A 21 45.02 2.61 40.32
CA CYS A 21 45.13 2.00 38.99
C CYS A 21 43.79 1.46 38.47
N SER A 22 42.93 0.95 39.35
CA SER A 22 41.55 0.53 38.99
C SER A 22 40.66 1.69 38.54
N ARG A 23 40.85 2.90 39.11
CA ARG A 23 40.10 4.10 38.68
C ARG A 23 40.45 4.55 37.25
N HIS A 24 41.69 4.36 36.81
CA HIS A 24 42.11 4.72 35.45
C HIS A 24 41.63 3.73 34.38
N ILE A 25 41.60 2.42 34.68
CA ILE A 25 41.11 1.40 33.75
C ILE A 25 39.58 1.53 33.56
N GLN A 26 38.84 1.82 34.63
CA GLN A 26 37.39 2.01 34.57
C GLN A 26 37.00 3.29 33.81
N ARG A 27 37.82 4.35 33.88
CA ARG A 27 37.66 5.57 33.06
C ARG A 27 37.93 5.35 31.57
N ARG A 28 38.90 4.50 31.20
CA ARG A 28 39.17 4.19 29.79
C ARG A 28 38.09 3.29 29.16
N ARG A 29 37.52 2.34 29.91
CA ARG A 29 36.33 1.57 29.44
C ARG A 29 35.10 2.46 29.27
N SER A 30 34.88 3.42 30.15
CA SER A 30 33.73 4.34 30.05
C SER A 30 33.88 5.41 28.96
N GLN A 31 35.09 5.74 28.53
CA GLN A 31 35.32 6.60 27.36
C GLN A 31 35.22 5.83 26.03
N ARG A 32 35.65 4.57 25.95
CA ARG A 32 35.43 3.72 24.75
C ARG A 32 33.94 3.38 24.56
N ALA A 33 33.18 3.24 25.64
CA ALA A 33 31.72 3.10 25.59
C ALA A 33 30.98 4.42 25.24
N ARG A 34 31.66 5.58 25.23
CA ARG A 34 31.11 6.86 24.77
C ARG A 34 31.37 7.13 23.27
N LEU A 35 32.18 6.31 22.62
CA LEU A 35 32.41 6.33 21.17
C LEU A 35 31.55 5.30 20.41
N GLN A 36 30.81 4.45 21.13
CA GLN A 36 29.63 3.81 20.54
C GLN A 36 28.47 4.79 20.63
N GLU A 37 28.47 5.71 19.69
CA GLU A 37 27.34 6.53 19.33
C GLU A 37 26.10 5.62 19.20
N ARG A 38 25.17 5.76 20.14
CA ARG A 38 23.89 5.05 20.05
C ARG A 38 23.12 5.67 18.90
N VAL A 39 22.89 4.91 17.85
CA VAL A 39 22.08 5.27 16.66
C VAL A 39 20.60 5.56 17.03
N VAL A 40 20.19 5.27 18.26
CA VAL A 40 18.81 5.46 18.72
C VAL A 40 18.81 6.25 20.03
N PHE A 41 18.23 7.45 19.99
CA PHE A 41 17.96 8.25 21.18
C PHE A 41 16.80 7.64 21.99
N LYS A 42 16.82 7.83 23.31
CA LYS A 42 15.76 7.34 24.23
C LYS A 42 14.35 7.91 23.98
N SER A 43 14.21 8.82 23.01
CA SER A 43 12.92 9.34 22.53
C SER A 43 12.37 8.60 21.30
N GLY A 44 13.06 7.58 20.79
CA GLY A 44 12.54 6.73 19.70
C GLY A 44 12.83 7.21 18.28
N ASP A 45 13.47 8.36 18.11
CA ASP A 45 13.82 8.86 16.78
C ASP A 45 15.21 8.34 16.33
N LEU A 46 15.21 7.61 15.22
CA LEU A 46 16.42 7.17 14.52
C LEU A 46 16.95 8.31 13.64
N ASN A 47 18.20 8.70 13.85
CA ASN A 47 18.91 9.63 12.97
C ASN A 47 19.42 8.88 11.74
N ILE A 48 18.54 8.60 10.78
CA ILE A 48 18.94 8.15 9.45
C ILE A 48 18.80 9.33 8.50
N ASP A 49 19.91 10.04 8.30
CA ASP A 49 20.06 10.95 7.17
C ASP A 49 19.96 10.11 5.88
N ASN A 50 18.91 10.36 5.10
CA ASN A 50 18.56 9.58 3.91
C ASN A 50 18.46 10.52 2.71
N SER A 51 19.58 11.17 2.40
CA SER A 51 19.75 12.14 1.32
C SER A 51 19.95 11.48 -0.06
N GLY A 52 19.17 10.45 -0.38
CA GLY A 52 19.23 9.77 -1.68
C GLY A 52 18.01 8.89 -1.90
N GLU A 53 17.31 9.12 -3.01
CA GLU A 53 16.14 8.37 -3.49
C GLU A 53 14.81 8.58 -2.72
N THR A 54 14.22 9.75 -2.93
CA THR A 54 13.02 10.24 -2.24
C THR A 54 11.70 9.67 -2.81
N LYS A 55 11.63 9.34 -4.10
CA LYS A 55 10.36 8.99 -4.79
C LYS A 55 9.83 7.59 -4.46
N PHE A 56 10.69 6.57 -4.51
CA PHE A 56 10.29 5.20 -4.15
C PHE A 56 9.97 5.07 -2.66
N ARG A 57 10.63 5.87 -1.83
CA ARG A 57 10.35 5.94 -0.39
C ARG A 57 8.97 6.54 -0.13
N LEU A 58 8.62 7.64 -0.80
CA LEU A 58 7.29 8.25 -0.73
C LEU A 58 6.19 7.27 -1.16
N PHE A 59 6.40 6.52 -2.27
CA PHE A 59 5.45 5.50 -2.71
C PHE A 59 5.33 4.35 -1.70
N ASN A 60 6.46 3.86 -1.18
CA ASN A 60 6.46 2.82 -0.14
C ASN A 60 5.79 3.29 1.16
N ASP A 61 5.92 4.55 1.52
CA ASP A 61 5.29 5.12 2.72
C ASP A 61 3.79 5.32 2.51
N ILE A 62 3.34 5.74 1.32
CA ILE A 62 1.92 5.76 0.95
C ILE A 62 1.32 4.36 0.99
N VAL A 63 2.02 3.37 0.41
CA VAL A 63 1.60 1.96 0.42
C VAL A 63 1.55 1.41 1.84
N LYS A 64 2.53 1.74 2.70
CA LYS A 64 2.50 1.38 4.13
C LYS A 64 1.33 2.02 4.86
N VAL A 65 1.05 3.31 4.63
CA VAL A 65 -0.11 4.00 5.22
C VAL A 65 -1.41 3.32 4.78
N PHE A 66 -1.53 2.91 3.52
CA PHE A 66 -2.69 2.13 3.04
C PHE A 66 -2.81 0.75 3.68
N LEU A 67 -1.68 0.04 3.85
CA LEU A 67 -1.64 -1.27 4.47
C LEU A 67 -1.86 -1.23 5.98
N GLU A 68 -1.50 -0.12 6.65
CA GLU A 68 -1.65 0.09 8.09
C GLU A 68 -2.97 0.78 8.46
N ALA A 69 -3.71 1.32 7.49
CA ALA A 69 -5.02 1.93 7.68
C ALA A 69 -6.05 0.99 8.36
N ARG A 70 -7.00 1.55 9.12
CA ARG A 70 -8.08 0.75 9.72
C ARG A 70 -8.93 0.08 8.62
N TRP A 71 -9.50 -1.09 8.92
CA TRP A 71 -10.28 -1.91 7.97
C TRP A 71 -11.31 -1.12 7.13
N ARG A 72 -12.06 -0.20 7.76
CA ARG A 72 -13.04 0.66 7.07
C ARG A 72 -12.39 1.56 6.00
N TRP A 73 -11.24 2.15 6.29
CA TRP A 73 -10.51 3.03 5.37
C TRP A 73 -9.82 2.24 4.25
N THR A 74 -9.38 1.01 4.53
CA THR A 74 -8.83 0.12 3.49
C THR A 74 -9.87 -0.23 2.44
N ILE A 75 -11.08 -0.62 2.84
CA ILE A 75 -12.17 -0.92 1.89
C ILE A 75 -12.50 0.32 1.06
N LEU A 76 -12.62 1.49 1.71
CA LEU A 76 -12.91 2.75 1.02
C LEU A 76 -11.86 3.06 -0.05
N TYR A 77 -10.56 2.92 0.29
CA TYR A 77 -9.49 3.13 -0.69
C TYR A 77 -9.55 2.14 -1.86
N CYS A 78 -9.80 0.86 -1.59
CA CYS A 78 -9.93 -0.14 -2.66
C CYS A 78 -11.08 0.22 -3.61
N VAL A 79 -12.23 0.66 -3.09
CA VAL A 79 -13.36 1.10 -3.91
C VAL A 79 -13.00 2.34 -4.73
N ILE A 80 -12.41 3.36 -4.10
CA ILE A 80 -11.97 4.57 -4.80
C ILE A 80 -10.97 4.24 -5.89
N ALA A 81 -10.00 3.37 -5.63
CA ALA A 81 -9.02 2.93 -6.62
C ALA A 81 -9.70 2.24 -7.82
N CYS A 82 -10.65 1.33 -7.59
CA CYS A 82 -11.43 0.71 -8.67
C CYS A 82 -12.19 1.75 -9.49
N VAL A 83 -12.91 2.65 -8.82
CA VAL A 83 -13.70 3.70 -9.47
C VAL A 83 -12.81 4.62 -10.30
N LEU A 84 -11.67 5.07 -9.75
CA LEU A 84 -10.71 5.89 -10.48
C LEU A 84 -10.19 5.19 -11.73
N THR A 85 -9.92 3.88 -11.66
CA THR A 85 -9.47 3.13 -12.83
C THR A 85 -10.55 3.05 -13.91
N TRP A 86 -11.81 2.82 -13.54
CA TRP A 86 -12.93 2.87 -14.50
C TRP A 86 -13.05 4.25 -15.15
N PHE A 87 -12.88 5.34 -14.40
CA PHE A 87 -12.92 6.68 -14.98
C PHE A 87 -11.75 6.96 -15.94
N VAL A 88 -10.55 6.50 -15.61
CA VAL A 88 -9.37 6.65 -16.49
C VAL A 88 -9.59 5.89 -17.79
N PHE A 89 -10.02 4.63 -17.73
CA PHE A 89 -10.30 3.86 -18.94
C PHE A 89 -11.50 4.40 -19.72
N ALA A 90 -12.56 4.85 -19.05
CA ALA A 90 -13.68 5.53 -19.71
C ALA A 90 -13.25 6.80 -20.47
N ALA A 91 -12.30 7.56 -19.94
CA ALA A 91 -11.74 8.73 -20.63
C ALA A 91 -10.91 8.31 -21.86
N ILE A 92 -10.18 7.20 -21.80
CA ILE A 92 -9.45 6.64 -22.96
C ILE A 92 -10.44 6.17 -24.03
N TRP A 93 -11.48 5.44 -23.65
CA TRP A 93 -12.55 5.01 -24.57
C TRP A 93 -13.26 6.21 -25.20
N TRP A 94 -13.55 7.25 -24.42
CA TRP A 94 -14.11 8.50 -24.94
C TRP A 94 -13.19 9.12 -26.00
N MET A 95 -11.89 9.21 -25.74
CA MET A 95 -10.93 9.74 -26.71
C MET A 95 -10.89 8.93 -28.00
N ILE A 96 -10.88 7.60 -27.93
CA ILE A 96 -10.88 6.72 -29.11
C ILE A 96 -12.14 6.96 -29.96
N LEU A 97 -13.31 6.91 -29.33
CA LEU A 97 -14.59 7.08 -30.02
C LEU A 97 -14.76 8.50 -30.57
N TYR A 98 -14.23 9.51 -29.87
CA TYR A 98 -14.22 10.89 -30.33
C TYR A 98 -13.31 11.09 -31.56
N LEU A 99 -12.12 10.47 -31.56
CA LEU A 99 -11.20 10.53 -32.70
C LEU A 99 -11.72 9.75 -33.92
N HIS A 100 -12.43 8.64 -33.70
CA HIS A 100 -13.07 7.89 -34.78
C HIS A 100 -14.30 8.63 -35.35
N GLY A 101 -15.00 9.43 -34.53
CA GLY A 101 -16.22 10.13 -34.92
C GLY A 101 -17.51 9.35 -34.63
N ASP A 102 -17.46 8.36 -33.74
CA ASP A 102 -18.61 7.54 -33.33
C ASP A 102 -19.65 8.31 -32.49
N LEU A 103 -19.23 9.45 -31.94
CA LEU A 103 -20.07 10.34 -31.12
C LEU A 103 -20.86 11.38 -31.94
N GLU A 104 -20.70 11.39 -33.26
CA GLU A 104 -21.40 12.33 -34.16
C GLU A 104 -22.89 11.96 -34.29
N SER A 105 -23.78 12.95 -34.34
CA SER A 105 -25.24 12.72 -34.30
C SER A 105 -25.76 11.79 -35.41
N ASN A 106 -25.07 11.77 -36.55
CA ASN A 106 -25.42 10.97 -37.72
C ASN A 106 -24.94 9.51 -37.59
N HIS A 107 -23.99 9.22 -36.71
CA HIS A 107 -23.40 7.89 -36.53
C HIS A 107 -23.92 7.17 -35.27
N LEU A 108 -24.73 7.86 -34.45
CA LEU A 108 -25.36 7.25 -33.28
C LEU A 108 -26.29 6.08 -33.69
N PRO A 109 -26.54 5.11 -32.78
CA PRO A 109 -27.36 3.94 -33.07
C PRO A 109 -28.75 4.26 -33.64
N HIS A 110 -29.36 5.38 -33.22
CA HIS A 110 -30.67 5.84 -33.73
C HIS A 110 -30.64 6.34 -35.18
N ALA A 111 -29.49 6.82 -35.67
CA ALA A 111 -29.30 7.36 -37.02
C ALA A 111 -28.66 6.33 -37.99
N SER A 112 -28.30 5.14 -37.48
CA SER A 112 -27.62 4.07 -38.23
C SER A 112 -28.31 3.62 -39.53
N ASN A 113 -29.63 3.83 -39.65
CA ASN A 113 -30.37 3.52 -40.89
C ASN A 113 -30.05 4.48 -42.05
N LEU A 114 -29.39 5.63 -41.78
CA LEU A 114 -29.12 6.68 -42.78
C LEU A 114 -27.69 6.64 -43.32
N THR A 115 -26.75 5.99 -42.62
CA THR A 115 -25.33 5.94 -42.98
C THR A 115 -24.76 4.54 -42.75
N GLU A 116 -24.04 3.98 -43.73
CA GLU A 116 -23.29 2.71 -43.59
C GLU A 116 -21.99 2.92 -42.77
N TRP A 117 -22.12 3.56 -41.60
CA TRP A 117 -21.02 3.78 -40.68
C TRP A 117 -20.87 2.58 -39.75
N ARG A 118 -19.64 2.10 -39.58
CA ARG A 118 -19.35 0.99 -38.67
C ARG A 118 -18.61 1.52 -37.44
N PRO A 119 -19.25 1.59 -36.27
CA PRO A 119 -18.62 2.14 -35.07
C PRO A 119 -17.61 1.15 -34.47
N CYS A 120 -16.63 1.64 -33.72
CA CYS A 120 -15.67 0.81 -32.98
C CYS A 120 -16.37 -0.03 -31.90
N VAL A 121 -17.41 0.52 -31.27
CA VAL A 121 -18.22 -0.15 -30.24
C VAL A 121 -19.70 0.12 -30.48
N ARG A 122 -20.50 -0.94 -30.50
CA ARG A 122 -21.95 -0.85 -30.72
C ARG A 122 -22.69 -0.37 -29.47
N GLU A 123 -23.86 0.23 -29.68
CA GLU A 123 -24.80 0.65 -28.61
C GLU A 123 -24.22 1.70 -27.63
N ILE A 124 -23.44 2.65 -28.18
CA ILE A 124 -22.94 3.82 -27.45
C ILE A 124 -23.75 5.07 -27.82
N TYR A 125 -24.17 5.82 -26.80
CA TYR A 125 -25.02 7.00 -26.95
C TYR A 125 -24.42 8.26 -26.33
N ASN A 126 -23.79 8.14 -25.15
CA ASN A 126 -23.26 9.24 -24.35
C ASN A 126 -22.02 8.80 -23.54
N PHE A 127 -21.42 9.73 -22.79
CA PHE A 127 -20.31 9.42 -21.87
C PHE A 127 -20.69 8.33 -20.86
N THR A 128 -21.94 8.34 -20.37
CA THR A 128 -22.43 7.33 -19.43
C THR A 128 -22.38 5.92 -20.03
N SER A 129 -22.76 5.72 -21.30
CA SER A 129 -22.65 4.40 -21.93
C SER A 129 -21.19 3.96 -22.11
N ILE A 130 -20.27 4.90 -22.31
CA ILE A 130 -18.83 4.62 -22.41
C ILE A 130 -18.27 4.22 -21.03
N PHE A 131 -18.68 4.91 -19.98
CA PHE A 131 -18.32 4.57 -18.61
C PHE A 131 -18.85 3.18 -18.21
N LEU A 132 -20.10 2.87 -18.53
CA LEU A 132 -20.66 1.53 -18.31
C LEU A 132 -19.88 0.47 -19.10
N PHE A 133 -19.52 0.77 -20.35
CA PHE A 133 -18.73 -0.13 -21.17
C PHE A 133 -17.35 -0.43 -20.57
N SER A 134 -16.64 0.58 -20.06
CA SER A 134 -15.37 0.36 -19.34
C SER A 134 -15.56 -0.52 -18.10
N ILE A 135 -16.63 -0.31 -17.31
CA ILE A 135 -16.96 -1.19 -16.19
C ILE A 135 -17.17 -2.63 -16.69
N GLU A 136 -17.97 -2.83 -17.74
CA GLU A 136 -18.27 -4.14 -18.32
C GLU A 136 -17.01 -4.89 -18.75
N VAL A 137 -16.08 -4.20 -19.43
CA VAL A 137 -14.80 -4.77 -19.88
C VAL A 137 -13.92 -5.12 -18.67
N GLN A 138 -13.67 -4.17 -17.78
CA GLN A 138 -12.74 -4.37 -16.65
C GLN A 138 -13.25 -5.44 -15.67
N THR A 139 -14.55 -5.47 -15.40
CA THR A 139 -15.18 -6.47 -14.49
C THR A 139 -15.48 -7.79 -15.18
N SER A 140 -15.37 -7.85 -16.52
CA SER A 140 -15.70 -9.02 -17.32
C SER A 140 -17.17 -9.45 -17.18
N ILE A 141 -18.09 -8.52 -16.88
CA ILE A 141 -19.53 -8.83 -16.78
C ILE A 141 -20.10 -9.13 -18.17
N GLY A 142 -19.79 -8.29 -19.17
CA GLY A 142 -20.17 -8.47 -20.57
C GLY A 142 -21.66 -8.71 -20.79
N TYR A 143 -22.52 -7.71 -20.57
CA TYR A 143 -23.97 -7.85 -20.75
C TYR A 143 -24.39 -8.22 -22.19
N GLY A 144 -23.51 -8.00 -23.18
CA GLY A 144 -23.69 -8.44 -24.57
C GLY A 144 -24.46 -7.47 -25.46
N SER A 145 -25.06 -6.41 -24.92
CA SER A 145 -25.68 -5.34 -25.72
C SER A 145 -24.63 -4.44 -26.37
N ARG A 146 -23.56 -4.10 -25.64
CA ARG A 146 -22.42 -3.33 -26.14
C ARG A 146 -21.32 -4.29 -26.55
N ALA A 147 -20.84 -4.16 -27.79
CA ALA A 147 -19.84 -5.07 -28.34
C ALA A 147 -18.85 -4.32 -29.23
N ILE A 148 -17.56 -4.60 -29.03
CA ILE A 148 -16.46 -4.12 -29.87
C ILE A 148 -16.59 -4.73 -31.26
N THR A 149 -16.32 -3.93 -32.29
CA THR A 149 -16.23 -4.34 -33.69
C THR A 149 -14.77 -4.50 -34.11
N LEU A 150 -14.55 -5.03 -35.32
CA LEU A 150 -13.20 -5.25 -35.86
C LEU A 150 -12.62 -4.04 -36.61
N GLU A 151 -13.35 -2.92 -36.67
CA GLU A 151 -12.98 -1.76 -37.47
C GLU A 151 -11.78 -1.01 -36.87
N CYS A 152 -11.69 -0.98 -35.53
CA CYS A 152 -10.74 -0.14 -34.80
C CYS A 152 -9.75 -1.01 -34.00
N PRO A 153 -8.50 -1.21 -34.46
CA PRO A 153 -7.50 -1.99 -33.74
C PRO A 153 -7.11 -1.37 -32.39
N GLU A 154 -7.15 -0.03 -32.27
CA GLU A 154 -6.87 0.70 -31.04
C GLU A 154 -7.85 0.37 -29.91
N ALA A 155 -9.11 0.08 -30.25
CA ALA A 155 -10.12 -0.38 -29.31
C ALA A 155 -9.75 -1.77 -28.76
N MET A 156 -9.27 -2.67 -29.60
CA MET A 156 -8.83 -4.01 -29.16
C MET A 156 -7.62 -3.94 -28.23
N PHE A 157 -6.61 -3.14 -28.58
CA PHE A 157 -5.44 -2.96 -27.73
C PHE A 157 -5.81 -2.39 -26.36
N THR A 158 -6.69 -1.39 -26.35
CA THR A 158 -7.19 -0.78 -25.11
C THR A 158 -7.93 -1.80 -24.25
N MET A 159 -8.82 -2.60 -24.85
CA MET A 159 -9.53 -3.68 -24.16
C MET A 159 -8.57 -4.70 -23.53
N CYS A 160 -7.53 -5.11 -24.25
CA CYS A 160 -6.51 -6.03 -23.73
C CYS A 160 -5.79 -5.44 -22.51
N ILE A 161 -5.34 -4.20 -22.60
CA ILE A 161 -4.64 -3.50 -21.51
C ILE A 161 -5.56 -3.32 -20.30
N GLU A 162 -6.81 -2.93 -20.53
CA GLU A 162 -7.82 -2.77 -19.48
C GLU A 162 -8.11 -4.09 -18.76
N SER A 163 -8.25 -5.18 -19.51
CA SER A 163 -8.46 -6.51 -18.96
C SER A 163 -7.31 -6.95 -18.06
N ILE A 164 -6.06 -6.81 -18.53
CA ILE A 164 -4.87 -7.15 -17.74
C ILE A 164 -4.80 -6.28 -16.48
N THR A 165 -4.98 -4.98 -16.62
CA THR A 165 -4.95 -4.01 -15.50
C THR A 165 -6.01 -4.33 -14.46
N GLY A 166 -7.23 -4.64 -14.89
CA GLY A 166 -8.34 -5.05 -14.02
C GLY A 166 -8.01 -6.28 -13.19
N LYS A 167 -7.42 -7.32 -13.80
CA LYS A 167 -7.01 -8.54 -13.07
C LYS A 167 -5.87 -8.27 -12.09
N ILE A 168 -4.91 -7.41 -12.44
CA ILE A 168 -3.84 -7.00 -11.52
C ILE A 168 -4.44 -6.31 -10.29
N ILE A 169 -5.29 -5.31 -10.47
CA ILE A 169 -5.94 -4.58 -9.36
C ILE A 169 -6.76 -5.53 -8.49
N GLN A 170 -7.54 -6.41 -9.11
CA GLN A 170 -8.35 -7.39 -8.39
C GLN A 170 -7.49 -8.31 -7.51
N SER A 171 -6.38 -8.82 -8.04
CA SER A 171 -5.46 -9.68 -7.26
C SER A 171 -4.81 -8.93 -6.09
N LEU A 172 -4.44 -7.66 -6.28
CA LEU A 172 -3.90 -6.82 -5.21
C LEU A 172 -4.92 -6.58 -4.09
N ILE A 173 -6.18 -6.28 -4.44
CA ILE A 173 -7.25 -6.07 -3.44
C ILE A 173 -7.45 -7.34 -2.61
N ILE A 174 -7.54 -8.51 -3.27
CA ILE A 174 -7.69 -9.80 -2.59
C ILE A 174 -6.47 -10.07 -1.68
N GLY A 175 -5.25 -9.79 -2.16
CA GLY A 175 -4.03 -9.95 -1.36
C GLY A 175 -4.01 -9.06 -0.11
N ILE A 176 -4.42 -7.79 -0.23
CA ILE A 176 -4.50 -6.84 0.90
C ILE A 176 -5.55 -7.30 1.91
N VAL A 177 -6.72 -7.71 1.42
CA VAL A 177 -7.82 -8.23 2.24
C VAL A 177 -7.35 -9.46 3.01
N PHE A 178 -6.73 -10.43 2.33
CA PHE A 178 -6.19 -11.63 2.94
C PHE A 178 -5.13 -11.31 4.01
N ALA A 179 -4.15 -10.47 3.68
CA ALA A 179 -3.11 -10.05 4.62
C ALA A 179 -3.67 -9.35 5.87
N LYS A 180 -4.77 -8.61 5.75
CA LYS A 180 -5.44 -8.00 6.91
C LYS A 180 -6.27 -8.98 7.72
N LEU A 181 -6.90 -9.97 7.08
CA LEU A 181 -7.66 -11.02 7.78
C LEU A 181 -6.74 -11.95 8.57
N THR A 182 -5.52 -12.19 8.11
CA THR A 182 -4.54 -13.04 8.81
C THR A 182 -3.84 -12.33 9.97
N LYS A 183 -3.94 -11.01 10.11
CA LYS A 183 -3.39 -10.30 11.28
C LYS A 183 -4.17 -10.69 12.55
N PRO A 184 -3.52 -11.32 13.55
CA PRO A 184 -4.21 -11.66 14.79
C PRO A 184 -4.67 -10.37 15.49
N LYS A 185 -5.98 -10.24 15.71
CA LYS A 185 -6.54 -9.18 16.57
C LYS A 185 -5.90 -9.33 17.95
N LYS A 186 -5.12 -8.32 18.36
CA LYS A 186 -4.41 -8.23 19.65
C LYS A 186 -5.28 -8.42 20.91
N SER A 187 -6.61 -8.57 20.78
CA SER A 187 -7.53 -8.78 21.91
C SER A 187 -7.75 -10.25 22.32
N ARG A 188 -7.06 -11.23 21.72
CA ARG A 188 -7.12 -12.64 22.15
C ARG A 188 -5.93 -13.11 22.98
N ALA A 189 -4.99 -12.21 23.31
CA ALA A 189 -3.88 -12.53 24.21
C ALA A 189 -4.19 -12.20 25.69
N ASP A 190 -5.29 -11.48 25.97
CA ASP A 190 -5.68 -11.12 27.34
C ASP A 190 -6.65 -12.13 27.99
N SER A 191 -7.22 -13.04 27.20
CA SER A 191 -8.15 -14.06 27.72
C SER A 191 -7.47 -15.32 28.28
N ASP A 192 -6.19 -15.58 27.96
CA ASP A 192 -5.48 -16.80 28.40
C ASP A 192 -4.39 -16.55 29.46
N VAL A 193 -3.91 -15.31 29.64
CA VAL A 193 -2.87 -15.01 30.65
C VAL A 193 -3.46 -14.86 32.06
N PHE A 194 -4.77 -14.62 32.22
CA PHE A 194 -5.39 -14.46 33.55
C PHE A 194 -5.89 -15.77 34.18
N LYS A 195 -5.90 -16.90 33.46
CA LYS A 195 -6.52 -18.15 33.95
C LYS A 195 -5.58 -19.16 34.62
N ILE A 196 -4.27 -18.88 34.71
CA ILE A 196 -3.27 -19.80 35.33
C ILE A 196 -2.65 -19.21 36.61
N ARG A 197 -3.41 -18.48 37.41
CA ARG A 197 -2.94 -18.04 38.74
C ARG A 197 -3.93 -18.25 39.90
N TYR A 198 -4.96 -19.08 39.76
CA TYR A 198 -5.76 -19.49 40.92
C TYR A 198 -6.40 -20.87 40.69
N HIS A 199 -5.62 -21.93 40.91
CA HIS A 199 -6.07 -23.14 41.61
C HIS A 199 -4.88 -24.02 41.99
#